data_AF-A0A7Y6FHL5-F1
#
_entry.id   AF-A0A7Y6FHL5-F1
#
_cell.length_a   1.000
_cell.length_b   1.000
_cell.length_c   1.000
_cell.angle_alpha   90.00
_cell.angle_beta   90.00
_cell.angle_gamma   90.00
#
_symmetry.space_group_name_H-M   'P 1'
#
loop_
_entity.id
_entity.type
_entity.pdbx_description
1 polymer ?
#
loop_
_entity_poly.entity_id
_entity_poly.type
_entity_poly.pdbx_seq_one_letter_code
_entity_poly.pdbx_strand_id
1 'polypeptide(L)' 'RLVEHFGGLQKLLAASVDDLQTVDGVGEARARSVREGLSRLAESSILERYV' A
#
# COMPACT_ATOMS: atom_id res chain seq x y z
N ARG A 1 -1.16 2.12 12.18
CA ARG A 1 0.12 2.82 11.86
C ARG A 1 0.23 3.27 10.40
N LEU A 2 0.36 2.37 9.40
CA LEU A 2 0.43 2.80 7.98
C LEU A 2 -0.86 3.49 7.53
N VAL A 3 -2.01 2.85 7.70
CA VAL A 3 -3.31 3.43 7.31
C VAL A 3 -3.57 4.77 8.01
N GLU A 4 -3.20 4.90 9.28
CA GLU A 4 -3.31 6.15 10.04
C GLU A 4 -2.35 7.22 9.51
N HIS A 5 -1.09 6.86 9.23
CA HIS A 5 -0.07 7.77 8.69
C HIS A 5 -0.48 8.35 7.33
N PHE A 6 -1.04 7.52 6.45
CA PHE A 6 -1.51 7.96 5.14
C PHE A 6 -2.93 8.55 5.18
N GLY A 7 -3.63 8.50 6.32
CA GLY A 7 -4.98 9.04 6.45
C GLY A 7 -6.05 8.25 5.68
N GLY A 8 -5.87 6.93 5.56
CA GLY A 8 -6.84 6.01 4.98
C GLY A 8 -6.28 5.09 3.91
N LEU A 9 -7.06 4.06 3.57
CA LEU A 9 -6.66 3.02 2.61
C LEU A 9 -6.45 3.57 1.18
N GLN A 10 -7.31 4.49 0.73
CA GLN A 10 -7.21 5.08 -0.61
C GLN A 10 -5.86 5.79 -0.81
N LYS A 11 -5.44 6.59 0.19
CA LYS A 11 -4.14 7.28 0.16
C LYS A 11 -2.97 6.32 0.30
N LEU A 12 -3.13 5.26 1.10
CA LEU A 12 -2.12 4.20 1.21
C LEU A 12 -1.93 3.43 -0.11
N LEU A 13 -2.99 3.16 -0.88
CA LEU A 13 -2.90 2.51 -2.19
C LEU A 13 -2.13 3.36 -3.23
N ALA A 14 -2.23 4.69 -3.09
CA ALA A 14 -1.51 5.64 -3.94
C ALA A 14 -0.04 5.84 -3.55
N ALA A 15 0.36 5.43 -2.34
CA ALA A 15 1.72 5.64 -1.82
C ALA A 15 2.78 4.85 -2.60
N SER A 16 3.92 5.49 -2.87
CA SER A 16 5.11 4.87 -3.47
C SER A 16 5.93 4.08 -2.43
N VAL A 17 6.94 3.34 -2.88
CA VAL A 17 7.87 2.64 -1.96
C VAL A 17 8.63 3.66 -1.09
N ASP A 18 9.09 4.76 -1.67
CA ASP A 18 9.74 5.86 -0.94
C ASP A 18 8.81 6.45 0.13
N ASP A 19 7.54 6.70 -0.21
CA ASP A 19 6.57 7.20 0.79
C ASP A 19 6.40 6.21 1.94
N LEU A 20 6.35 4.90 1.64
CA LEU A 20 6.23 3.88 2.69
C LEU A 20 7.46 3.87 3.62
N GLN A 21 8.64 4.21 3.12
CA GLN A 21 9.87 4.29 3.90
C GLN A 21 9.94 5.52 4.82
N THR A 22 9.08 6.54 4.63
CA THR A 22 9.00 7.67 5.57
C THR A 22 8.34 7.30 6.89
N VAL A 23 7.77 6.09 6.99
CA VAL A 23 7.10 5.60 8.19
C VAL A 23 8.11 4.90 9.10
N ASP A 24 8.20 5.37 10.35
CA ASP A 24 9.09 4.79 11.36
C ASP A 24 8.95 3.26 11.47
N GLY A 25 10.07 2.57 11.28
CA GLY A 25 10.15 1.11 11.33
C GLY A 25 9.79 0.41 10.01
N VAL A 26 9.67 1.14 8.90
CA VAL A 26 9.48 0.60 7.55
C VAL A 26 10.76 0.78 6.74
N GLY A 27 11.61 -0.26 6.74
CA GLY A 27 12.74 -0.34 5.83
C GLY A 27 12.33 -0.73 4.41
N GLU A 28 13.27 -0.61 3.48
CA GLU A 28 13.09 -0.84 2.03
C GLU A 28 12.43 -2.19 1.69
N ALA A 29 12.92 -3.30 2.30
CA ALA A 29 12.36 -4.63 2.08
C ALA A 29 10.87 -4.71 2.48
N ARG A 30 10.52 -4.11 3.62
CA ARG A 30 9.15 -4.06 4.11
C ARG A 30 8.27 -3.19 3.23
N ALA A 31 8.78 -2.03 2.80
CA ALA A 31 8.09 -1.11 1.90
C ALA A 31 7.74 -1.80 0.57
N ARG A 32 8.67 -2.54 -0.03
CA ARG A 32 8.41 -3.33 -1.25
C ARG A 32 7.34 -4.38 -1.05
N SER A 33 7.43 -5.19 0.00
CA SER A 33 6.41 -6.23 0.27
C SER A 33 5.02 -5.64 0.49
N VAL A 34 4.92 -4.49 1.17
CA VAL A 34 3.65 -3.77 1.34
C VAL A 34 3.13 -3.28 -0.01
N ARG A 35 3.99 -2.66 -0.83
CA ARG A 35 3.61 -2.16 -2.17
C ARG A 35 3.11 -3.27 -3.08
N GLU A 36 3.76 -4.44 -3.07
CA GLU A 36 3.30 -5.62 -3.81
C GLU A 36 1.92 -6.09 -3.35
N GLY A 37 1.72 -6.22 -2.03
CA GLY A 37 0.44 -6.64 -1.47
C GLY A 37 -0.69 -5.67 -1.83
N LEU A 38 -0.43 -4.37 -1.78
CA LEU A 38 -1.37 -3.32 -2.19
C LEU A 38 -1.72 -3.40 -3.68
N SER A 39 -0.74 -3.64 -4.55
CA SER A 39 -0.99 -3.81 -5.99
C SER A 39 -1.85 -5.05 -6.27
N ARG A 40 -1.57 -6.19 -5.63
CA ARG A 40 -2.39 -7.41 -5.77
C ARG A 40 -3.82 -7.21 -5.25
N LEU A 41 -3.99 -6.49 -4.15
CA LEU A 41 -5.31 -6.14 -3.62
C LEU A 41 -6.11 -5.27 -4.59
N ALA A 42 -5.47 -4.25 -5.18
CA ALA A 42 -6.09 -3.41 -6.19
C ALA A 42 -6.52 -4.25 -7.40
N GLU A 43 -5.66 -5.14 -7.89
CA GLU A 43 -5.92 -6.02 -9.03
C GLU A 43 -7.11 -6.96 -8.76
N SER A 44 -7.17 -7.61 -7.58
CA SER A 44 -8.32 -8.44 -7.17
C SER A 44 -9.63 -7.64 -7.09
N SER A 45 -9.59 -6.44 -6.51
CA SER A 45 -10.77 -5.60 -6.33
C SER A 45 -11.36 -5.07 -7.64
N ILE A 46 -10.53 -4.97 -8.68
CA ILE A 46 -10.95 -4.64 -10.03
C ILE A 46 -11.67 -5.85 -10.63
N LEU A 47 -11.09 -7.04 -10.54
CA LEU A 47 -11.66 -8.27 -11.09
C LEU A 47 -13.02 -8.61 -10.47
N GLU A 48 -13.20 -8.44 -9.15
CA GLU A 48 -14.48 -8.65 -8.47
C GLU A 48 -15.59 -7.67 -8.90
N ARG A 49 -15.25 -6.55 -9.55
CA ARG A 49 -16.23 -5.57 -10.05
C ARG A 49 -16.74 -5.89 -11.47
N TYR A 50 -16.14 -6.86 -12.15
CA TYR A 50 -16.50 -7.27 -13.51
C TYR A 50 -17.18 -8.65 -13.59
N VAL A 51 -17.44 -9.30 -12.45
CA VAL A 51 -18.16 -10.57 -12.33
C VAL A 51 -19.59 -10.34 -11.86
#